data_AF-A0A5M9H9Z5-F1
#
_entry.id   AF-A0A5M9H9Z5-F1
#
_cell.length_a   1.000
_cell.length_b   1.000
_cell.length_c   1.000
_cell.angle_alpha   90.00
_cell.angle_beta   90.00
_cell.angle_gamma   90.00
#
_symmetry.space_group_name_H-M   'P 1'
#
loop_
_entity.id
_entity.type
_entity.pdbx_description
1 polymer ?
#
loop_
_entity_poly.entity_id
_entity_poly.type
_entity_poly.pdbx_seq_one_letter_code
_entity_poly.pdbx_strand_id
1 'polypeptide(L)'
;MKKEEIKSLEEAFEFIAGQEATIETLTAEKKCAEDIAKDAVDQLNEAINAGPKQYVVVVDKKKVKVNFGVEGLNKEQLSKDKKLISALIKKGSSAVTVMED
;
A
#
# COMPACT_ATOMS: atom_id res chain seq x y z
N MET A 1 55.09 -31.73 -18.51
CA MET A 1 54.46 -30.58 -19.19
C MET A 1 52.98 -30.82 -19.46
N LYS A 2 52.54 -31.58 -20.48
CA LYS A 2 51.10 -31.65 -20.84
C LYS A 2 50.11 -32.01 -19.72
N LYS A 3 50.48 -32.86 -18.76
CA LYS A 3 49.56 -33.32 -17.69
C LYS A 3 49.34 -32.29 -16.57
N GLU A 4 50.35 -31.45 -16.30
CA GLU A 4 50.25 -30.37 -15.30
C GLU A 4 49.47 -29.17 -15.86
N GLU A 5 49.64 -28.87 -17.15
CA GLU A 5 48.89 -27.82 -17.85
C GLU A 5 47.39 -28.16 -17.93
N ILE A 6 47.03 -29.43 -18.22
CA ILE A 6 45.63 -29.88 -18.23
C ILE A 6 45.00 -29.74 -16.84
N LYS A 7 45.71 -30.12 -15.78
CA LYS A 7 45.22 -29.99 -14.40
C LYS A 7 44.98 -28.53 -14.02
N SER A 8 45.86 -27.62 -14.43
CA SER A 8 45.67 -26.18 -14.18
C SER A 8 44.48 -25.56 -14.93
N LEU A 9 44.15 -26.11 -16.11
CA LEU A 9 42.97 -25.71 -16.87
C LEU A 9 41.68 -26.23 -16.22
N GLU A 10 41.68 -27.49 -15.75
CA GLU A 10 40.56 -28.07 -15.01
C GLU A 10 40.27 -27.26 -13.73
N GLU A 11 41.31 -26.92 -12.96
CA GLU A 11 41.19 -26.08 -11.76
C GLU A 11 40.67 -24.67 -12.10
N ALA A 12 41.10 -24.08 -13.22
CA ALA A 12 40.59 -22.79 -13.68
C ALA A 12 39.11 -22.86 -14.11
N PHE A 13 38.68 -23.94 -14.76
CA PHE A 13 37.28 -24.15 -15.13
C PHE A 13 36.38 -24.33 -13.90
N GLU A 14 36.80 -25.13 -12.92
CA GLU A 14 36.07 -25.29 -11.67
C GLU A 14 35.97 -23.97 -10.90
N PHE A 15 37.04 -23.17 -10.88
CA PHE A 15 37.02 -21.84 -10.26
C PHE A 15 36.01 -20.91 -10.95
N ILE A 16 35.99 -20.87 -12.29
CA ILE A 16 35.04 -20.04 -13.05
C ILE A 16 33.60 -20.48 -12.78
N ALA A 17 33.31 -21.79 -12.83
CA ALA A 17 31.98 -22.30 -12.54
C ALA A 17 31.51 -21.95 -11.11
N GLY A 18 32.42 -22.00 -10.13
CA GLY A 18 32.15 -21.55 -8.76
C GLY A 18 31.84 -20.05 -8.65
N GLN A 19 32.54 -19.21 -9.42
CA GLN A 19 32.24 -17.78 -9.50
C GLN A 19 30.90 -17.51 -10.19
N GLU A 20 30.56 -18.23 -11.26
CA GLU A 20 29.28 -18.10 -11.95
C GLU A 20 28.10 -18.44 -11.03
N ALA A 21 28.17 -19.54 -10.27
CA ALA A 21 27.16 -19.92 -9.29
C ALA A 21 27.02 -18.87 -8.16
N THR A 22 28.15 -18.28 -7.74
CA THR A 22 28.16 -17.20 -6.73
C THR A 22 27.46 -15.95 -7.28
N ILE A 23 27.75 -15.57 -8.52
CA ILE A 23 27.12 -14.42 -9.19
C ILE A 23 25.62 -14.64 -9.36
N GLU A 24 25.19 -15.83 -9.75
CA GLU A 24 23.77 -16.17 -9.89
C GLU A 24 23.03 -16.02 -8.56
N THR A 25 23.63 -16.55 -7.49
CA THR A 25 23.08 -16.44 -6.12
C THR A 25 22.95 -14.98 -5.69
N LEU A 26 24.02 -14.19 -5.83
CA LEU A 26 24.01 -12.77 -5.47
C LEU A 26 23.03 -11.95 -6.31
N THR A 27 22.85 -12.30 -7.58
CA THR A 27 21.89 -11.64 -8.46
C THR A 27 20.45 -11.93 -8.03
N ALA A 28 20.16 -13.17 -7.64
CA ALA A 28 18.86 -13.56 -7.10
C ALA A 28 18.56 -12.84 -5.77
N GLU A 29 19.54 -12.78 -4.86
CA GLU A 29 19.42 -12.05 -3.59
C GLU A 29 19.18 -10.55 -3.80
N LYS A 30 19.92 -9.93 -4.73
CA LYS A 30 19.72 -8.53 -5.10
C LYS A 30 18.30 -8.28 -5.60
N LYS A 31 17.79 -9.13 -6.50
CA LYS A 31 16.43 -9.00 -7.02
C LYS A 31 15.38 -9.11 -5.91
N CYS A 32 15.56 -10.07 -4.99
CA CYS A 32 14.69 -10.21 -3.83
C CYS A 32 14.70 -8.96 -2.95
N ALA A 33 15.87 -8.37 -2.70
CA ALA A 33 15.98 -7.13 -1.94
C ALA A 33 15.33 -5.93 -2.65
N GLU A 34 15.48 -5.82 -3.97
CA GLU A 34 14.81 -4.79 -4.77
C GLU A 34 13.28 -4.93 -4.74
N ASP A 35 12.77 -6.16 -4.84
CA ASP A 35 11.34 -6.45 -4.76
C ASP A 35 10.77 -6.10 -3.36
N ILE A 36 11.46 -6.47 -2.28
CA ILE A 36 11.07 -6.11 -0.90
C ILE A 36 11.05 -4.58 -0.71
N ALA A 37 12.08 -3.89 -1.22
CA ALA A 37 12.15 -2.44 -1.12
C ALA A 37 11.01 -1.78 -1.90
N LYS A 38 10.68 -2.30 -3.08
CA LYS A 38 9.56 -1.82 -3.89
C LYS A 38 8.22 -2.05 -3.21
N ASP A 39 7.97 -3.25 -2.67
CA ASP A 39 6.75 -3.56 -1.94
C ASP A 39 6.54 -2.61 -0.74
N ALA A 40 7.60 -2.32 0.00
CA ALA A 40 7.55 -1.36 1.12
C ALA A 40 7.21 0.06 0.66
N VAL A 41 7.79 0.51 -0.45
CA VAL A 41 7.51 1.82 -1.05
C VAL A 41 6.07 1.89 -1.58
N ASP A 42 5.61 0.83 -2.24
CA ASP A 42 4.25 0.75 -2.79
C ASP A 42 3.20 0.76 -1.66
N GLN A 43 3.42 0.03 -0.57
CA GLN A 43 2.55 0.08 0.62
C GLN A 43 2.48 1.48 1.26
N LEU A 44 3.62 2.16 1.37
CA LEU A 44 3.67 3.53 1.87
C LEU A 44 2.93 4.50 0.94
N ASN A 45 3.13 4.37 -0.38
CA ASN A 45 2.45 5.19 -1.37
C ASN A 45 0.94 4.94 -1.38
N GLU A 46 0.48 3.71 -1.23
CA GLU A 46 -0.94 3.39 -1.09
C GLU A 46 -1.53 4.03 0.18
N ALA A 47 -0.84 3.95 1.31
CA ALA A 47 -1.29 4.56 2.55
C ALA A 47 -1.36 6.09 2.47
N ILE A 48 -0.39 6.73 1.79
CA ILE A 48 -0.37 8.17 1.55
C ILE A 48 -1.48 8.58 0.58
N ASN A 49 -1.60 7.88 -0.55
CA ASN A 49 -2.57 8.20 -1.61
C ASN A 49 -4.03 7.91 -1.21
N ALA A 50 -4.27 6.95 -0.31
CA ALA A 50 -5.60 6.70 0.23
C ALA A 50 -6.19 7.93 0.93
N GLY A 51 -5.33 8.83 1.44
CA GLY A 51 -5.72 10.07 2.09
C GLY A 51 -6.66 9.87 3.29
N PRO A 52 -7.11 10.96 3.94
CA PRO A 52 -8.15 10.84 4.95
C PRO A 52 -9.47 10.41 4.28
N LYS A 53 -9.97 9.21 4.60
CA LYS A 53 -11.29 8.73 4.15
C LYS A 53 -12.36 9.78 4.44
N GLN A 54 -12.91 10.37 3.39
CA GLN A 54 -14.03 11.29 3.50
C GLN A 54 -15.34 10.51 3.35
N TYR A 55 -16.23 10.66 4.33
CA TYR A 55 -17.56 10.06 4.29
C TYR A 55 -18.53 11.11 3.76
N VAL A 56 -18.72 11.13 2.44
CA VAL A 56 -19.68 12.02 1.77
C VAL A 56 -20.87 11.20 1.30
N VAL A 57 -22.07 11.64 1.68
CA VAL A 57 -23.33 10.98 1.34
C VAL A 57 -24.30 11.96 0.71
N VAL A 58 -25.22 11.46 -0.12
CA VAL A 58 -26.27 12.29 -0.72
C VAL A 58 -27.57 12.06 0.03
N VAL A 59 -28.08 13.15 0.62
CA VAL A 59 -29.34 13.22 1.35
C VAL A 59 -30.15 14.37 0.76
N ASP A 60 -31.39 14.11 0.36
CA ASP A 60 -32.29 15.12 -0.22
C ASP A 60 -31.65 15.95 -1.36
N LYS A 61 -30.92 15.26 -2.25
CA LYS A 61 -30.14 15.84 -3.37
C LYS A 61 -28.98 16.77 -2.99
N LYS A 62 -28.63 16.86 -1.70
CA LYS A 62 -27.46 17.61 -1.23
C LYS A 62 -26.34 16.65 -0.85
N LYS A 63 -25.10 17.02 -1.16
CA LYS A 63 -23.92 16.31 -0.65
C LYS A 63 -23.71 16.71 0.80
N VAL A 64 -23.49 15.73 1.66
CA VAL A 64 -23.32 15.93 3.10
C VAL A 64 -22.08 15.18 3.52
N LYS A 65 -21.12 15.92 4.08
CA LYS A 65 -19.90 15.38 4.67
C LYS A 65 -20.17 15.00 6.13
N VAL A 66 -19.84 13.77 6.50
CA VAL A 66 -19.86 13.31 7.88
C VAL A 66 -18.50 13.60 8.52
N ASN A 67 -18.47 14.56 9.43
CA ASN A 67 -17.25 15.01 10.09
C ASN A 67 -16.91 14.13 11.30
N PHE A 68 -17.93 13.75 12.07
CA PHE A 68 -17.80 13.01 13.33
C PHE A 68 -18.87 11.92 13.45
N GLY A 69 -18.60 10.92 14.29
CA GLY A 69 -19.62 9.97 14.72
C GLY A 69 -20.59 10.62 15.71
N VAL A 70 -21.64 9.89 16.06
CA VAL A 70 -22.60 10.25 17.11
C VAL A 70 -22.73 9.08 18.08
N GLU A 71 -23.40 9.27 19.20
CA GLU A 71 -23.52 8.28 20.29
C GLU A 71 -23.78 6.84 19.77
N GLY A 72 -22.78 5.97 19.93
CA GLY A 72 -22.83 4.56 19.49
C GLY A 72 -22.55 4.29 18.00
N LEU A 73 -22.35 5.32 17.17
CA LEU A 73 -22.09 5.19 15.73
C LEU A 73 -20.81 5.94 15.31
N ASN A 74 -19.89 5.24 14.67
CA ASN A 74 -18.74 5.86 14.03
C ASN A 74 -19.13 6.58 12.72
N LYS A 75 -18.20 7.32 12.09
CA LYS A 75 -18.48 8.09 10.86
C LYS A 75 -18.99 7.21 9.72
N GLU A 76 -18.42 6.02 9.57
CA GLU A 76 -18.81 5.09 8.51
C GLU A 76 -20.23 4.55 8.74
N GLN A 77 -20.53 4.12 9.97
CA GLN A 77 -21.86 3.64 10.34
C GLN A 77 -22.91 4.75 10.21
N LEU A 78 -22.59 5.96 10.68
CA LEU A 78 -23.44 7.12 10.52
C LEU A 78 -23.70 7.44 9.06
N SER A 79 -22.66 7.38 8.20
CA SER A 79 -22.80 7.61 6.75
C SER A 79 -23.78 6.65 6.06
N LYS A 80 -24.03 5.47 6.65
CA LYS A 80 -25.00 4.50 6.12
C LYS A 80 -26.45 4.82 6.53
N ASP A 81 -26.67 5.63 7.57
CA ASP A 81 -28.01 6.01 8.05
C ASP A 81 -28.42 7.41 7.58
N LYS A 82 -29.03 7.48 6.39
CA LYS A 82 -29.53 8.74 5.82
C LYS A 82 -30.58 9.43 6.68
N LYS A 83 -31.43 8.67 7.41
CA LYS A 83 -32.50 9.25 8.24
C LYS A 83 -31.90 10.01 9.40
N LEU A 84 -30.92 9.41 10.06
CA LEU A 84 -30.21 10.04 11.16
C LEU A 84 -29.42 11.27 10.68
N ILE A 85 -28.77 11.19 9.51
CA ILE A 85 -28.09 12.34 8.91
C ILE A 85 -29.07 13.48 8.61
N SER A 86 -30.23 13.22 8.00
CA SER A 86 -31.27 14.24 7.79
C SER A 86 -31.70 14.89 9.11
N ALA A 87 -31.84 14.10 10.18
CA ALA A 87 -32.19 14.62 11.50
C ALA A 87 -31.07 15.49 12.09
N LEU A 88 -29.80 15.10 11.93
CA LEU A 88 -28.64 15.87 12.38
C LEU A 88 -28.50 17.21 11.64
N ILE A 89 -28.78 17.22 10.33
CA ILE A 89 -28.82 18.45 9.53
C ILE A 89 -29.90 19.39 10.05
N LYS A 90 -31.12 18.88 10.27
CA LYS A 90 -32.25 19.67 10.82
C LYS A 90 -31.96 20.22 12.22
N LYS A 91 -31.17 19.49 13.01
CA LYS A 91 -30.73 19.91 14.36
C LYS A 91 -29.53 20.86 14.35
N GLY A 92 -28.92 21.14 13.19
CA GLY A 92 -27.72 21.96 13.09
C GLY A 92 -26.49 21.33 13.74
N SER A 93 -26.40 20.00 13.76
CA SER A 93 -25.29 19.29 14.41
C SER A 93 -23.99 19.42 13.61
N SER A 94 -22.89 19.76 14.28
CA SER A 94 -21.54 19.80 13.70
C SER A 94 -21.01 18.43 13.25
N ALA A 95 -21.68 17.34 13.62
CA ALA A 95 -21.35 15.99 13.17
C ALA A 95 -21.42 15.86 11.63
N VAL A 96 -22.23 16.70 10.98
CA VAL A 96 -22.43 16.69 9.52
C VAL A 96 -22.37 18.12 8.95
N THR A 97 -21.87 18.26 7.73
CA THR A 97 -21.86 19.53 7.00
C THR A 97 -22.47 19.32 5.63
N VAL A 98 -23.48 20.12 5.30
CA VAL A 98 -24.01 20.17 3.93
C VAL A 98 -22.97 20.88 3.07
N MET A 99 -22.49 20.19 2.04
CA MET A 99 -21.62 20.76 1.02
C MET A 99 -22.52 21.47 0.01
N GLU A 100 -22.31 22.77 -0.15
CA GLU A 100 -22.90 23.52 -1.26
C GLU A 100 -22.14 23.10 -2.54
N ASP A 101 -22.89 22.83 -3.62
CA ASP A 101 -22.30 22.58 -4.95
C ASP A 101 -21.78 23.90 -5.56
#